data_AF-A0A6B2GDA8-F1
#
_entry.id   AF-A0A6B2GDA8-F1
#
_cell.length_a   1.000
_cell.length_b   1.000
_cell.length_c   1.000
_cell.angle_alpha   90.00
_cell.angle_beta   90.00
_cell.angle_gamma   90.00
#
_symmetry.space_group_name_H-M   'P 1'
#
loop_
_entity.id
_entity.type
_entity.pdbx_description
1 polymer ?
#
loop_
_entity_poly.entity_id
_entity_poly.type
_entity_poly.pdbx_seq_one_letter_code
_entity_poly.pdbx_strand_id
1 'polypeptide(L)'
;YLRTKFQSSIRFQEFRQNSDEEELTNSLQSLRMNEESAKLSNIMNYFSSKFIITDGFKFGCDFVLYTGPPPCHHSLYCVSVYDYDQPINPVEIISKMRSSHSAKKCALFVSSISKEIVQFSFKWNKNLD
;
A
#
# COMPACT_ATOMS: atom_id res chain seq x y z
N TYR A 1 -2.76 -3.05 -52.30
CA TYR A 1 -2.43 -3.34 -50.89
C TYR A 1 -3.33 -4.47 -50.41
N LEU A 2 -2.77 -5.67 -50.23
CA LEU A 2 -3.49 -6.89 -49.89
C LEU A 2 -3.98 -6.84 -48.43
N ARG A 3 -5.31 -6.92 -48.23
CA ARG A 3 -5.93 -7.18 -46.93
C ARG A 3 -6.01 -8.69 -46.73
N THR A 4 -5.11 -9.26 -45.96
CA THR A 4 -5.22 -10.64 -45.46
C THR A 4 -6.18 -10.67 -44.27
N LYS A 5 -7.30 -11.39 -44.41
CA LYS A 5 -8.22 -11.71 -43.31
C LYS A 5 -7.55 -12.73 -42.39
N PHE A 6 -7.27 -12.34 -41.15
CA PHE A 6 -6.87 -13.28 -40.09
C PHE A 6 -8.15 -13.78 -39.41
N GLN A 7 -8.58 -15.02 -39.70
CA GLN A 7 -9.57 -15.73 -38.90
C GLN A 7 -8.82 -16.61 -37.91
N SER A 8 -8.58 -16.11 -36.70
CA SER A 8 -8.19 -16.97 -35.58
C SER A 8 -9.45 -17.41 -34.86
N SER A 9 -9.97 -18.58 -35.24
CA SER A 9 -10.95 -19.34 -34.45
C SER A 9 -10.24 -19.93 -33.23
N ILE A 10 -9.99 -19.11 -32.20
CA ILE A 10 -9.58 -19.62 -30.89
C ILE A 10 -10.87 -20.07 -30.18
N ARG A 11 -11.08 -21.38 -30.17
CA ARG A 11 -12.12 -22.01 -29.36
C ARG A 11 -11.58 -22.07 -27.93
N PHE A 12 -11.94 -21.08 -27.11
CA PHE A 12 -11.71 -21.15 -25.67
C PHE A 12 -12.48 -22.37 -25.16
N GLN A 13 -11.77 -23.43 -24.80
CA GLN A 13 -12.36 -24.48 -23.97
C GLN A 13 -12.58 -23.85 -22.60
N GLU A 14 -13.83 -23.76 -22.16
CA GLU A 14 -14.14 -23.40 -20.78
C GLU A 14 -13.45 -24.42 -19.88
N PHE A 15 -12.42 -23.98 -19.18
CA PHE A 15 -11.76 -24.77 -18.15
C PHE A 15 -12.78 -24.89 -17.01
N ARG A 16 -13.42 -26.06 -16.90
CA ARG A 16 -14.44 -26.32 -15.88
C ARG A 16 -13.70 -26.43 -14.54
N GLN A 17 -13.57 -25.31 -13.81
CA GLN A 17 -13.02 -25.32 -12.46
C GLN A 17 -13.91 -26.20 -11.57
N ASN A 18 -13.28 -27.03 -10.75
CA ASN A 18 -13.97 -27.95 -9.85
C ASN A 18 -14.62 -27.11 -8.73
N SER A 19 -15.87 -27.42 -8.34
CA SER A 19 -16.62 -26.66 -7.32
C SER A 19 -15.83 -26.46 -6.02
N ASP A 20 -15.07 -27.47 -5.66
CA ASP A 20 -14.32 -27.52 -4.40
C ASP A 20 -13.09 -26.59 -4.43
N GLU A 21 -12.48 -26.37 -5.60
CA GLU A 21 -11.34 -25.45 -5.74
C GLU A 21 -11.78 -23.99 -5.67
N GLU A 22 -12.96 -23.68 -6.20
CA GLU A 22 -13.54 -22.34 -6.14
C GLU A 22 -13.89 -21.98 -4.69
N GLU A 23 -14.47 -22.91 -3.92
CA GLU A 23 -14.79 -22.73 -2.49
C GLU A 23 -13.54 -22.49 -1.64
N LEU A 24 -12.46 -23.25 -1.88
CA LEU A 24 -11.17 -23.05 -1.21
C LEU A 24 -10.55 -21.69 -1.54
N THR A 25 -10.61 -21.28 -2.80
CA THR A 25 -10.07 -19.98 -3.26
C THR A 25 -10.81 -18.81 -2.59
N ASN A 26 -12.14 -18.88 -2.56
CA ASN A 26 -12.98 -17.88 -1.88
C ASN A 26 -12.68 -17.83 -0.38
N SER A 27 -12.51 -18.98 0.26
CA SER A 27 -12.14 -19.06 1.67
C SER A 27 -10.79 -18.41 1.94
N LEU A 28 -9.75 -18.71 1.14
CA LEU A 28 -8.42 -18.09 1.25
C LEU A 28 -8.46 -16.57 1.02
N GLN A 29 -9.24 -16.11 0.04
CA GLN A 29 -9.41 -14.69 -0.24
C GLN A 29 -10.09 -13.98 0.95
N SER A 30 -11.11 -14.59 1.54
CA SER A 30 -11.78 -14.04 2.72
C SER A 30 -10.85 -13.95 3.94
N LEU A 31 -10.03 -14.96 4.17
CA LEU A 31 -9.05 -14.99 5.26
C LEU A 31 -8.01 -13.86 5.08
N ARG A 32 -7.46 -13.70 3.88
CA ARG A 32 -6.52 -12.61 3.55
C ARG A 32 -7.14 -11.24 3.78
N MET A 33 -8.37 -11.02 3.33
CA MET A 33 -9.08 -9.75 3.54
C MET A 33 -9.28 -9.44 5.03
N ASN A 34 -9.56 -10.46 5.84
CA ASN A 34 -9.68 -10.30 7.29
C ASN A 34 -8.33 -9.93 7.94
N GLU A 35 -7.24 -10.58 7.53
CA GLU A 35 -5.89 -10.28 8.01
C GLU A 35 -5.44 -8.87 7.63
N GLU A 36 -5.62 -8.47 6.37
CA GLU A 36 -5.31 -7.11 5.91
C GLU A 36 -6.13 -6.06 6.65
N SER A 37 -7.42 -6.31 6.85
CA SER A 37 -8.30 -5.42 7.60
C SER A 37 -7.86 -5.29 9.07
N ALA A 38 -7.46 -6.38 9.70
CA ALA A 38 -6.94 -6.37 11.07
C ALA A 38 -5.61 -5.61 11.17
N LYS A 39 -4.69 -5.83 10.23
CA LYS A 39 -3.41 -5.10 10.10
C LYS A 39 -3.65 -3.60 9.99
N LEU A 40 -4.49 -3.18 9.06
CA LEU A 40 -4.83 -1.77 8.85
C LEU A 40 -5.49 -1.17 10.09
N SER A 41 -6.45 -1.86 10.70
CA SER A 41 -7.11 -1.41 11.93
C SER A 41 -6.11 -1.17 13.06
N ASN A 42 -5.17 -2.09 13.28
CA ASN A 42 -4.15 -1.92 14.32
C ASN A 42 -3.25 -0.70 14.07
N ILE A 43 -2.80 -0.52 12.83
CA ILE A 43 -1.98 0.64 12.41
C ILE A 43 -2.76 1.95 12.60
N MET A 44 -4.02 2.00 12.18
CA MET A 44 -4.87 3.18 12.29
C MET A 44 -5.10 3.54 13.76
N ASN A 45 -5.39 2.56 14.62
CA ASN A 45 -5.56 2.75 16.06
C ASN A 45 -4.28 3.26 16.73
N TYR A 46 -3.11 2.78 16.30
CA TYR A 46 -1.83 3.25 16.82
C TYR A 46 -1.60 4.74 16.53
N PHE A 47 -1.88 5.19 15.31
CA PHE A 47 -1.62 6.58 14.91
C PHE A 47 -2.71 7.56 15.31
N SER A 48 -3.98 7.13 15.43
CA SER A 48 -5.11 8.02 15.72
C SER A 48 -4.99 8.71 17.09
N SER A 49 -4.25 8.12 18.03
CA SER A 49 -3.95 8.71 19.33
C SER A 49 -3.00 9.93 19.28
N LYS A 50 -2.26 10.11 18.18
CA LYS A 50 -1.16 11.10 18.06
C LYS A 50 -1.33 12.04 16.88
N PHE A 51 -2.12 11.65 15.89
CA PHE A 51 -2.22 12.34 14.60
C PHE A 51 -3.65 12.35 14.09
N ILE A 52 -3.95 13.38 13.30
CA ILE A 52 -5.10 13.36 12.39
C ILE A 52 -4.68 12.58 11.14
N ILE A 53 -5.44 11.54 10.82
CA ILE A 53 -5.21 10.67 9.67
C ILE A 53 -6.10 11.13 8.53
N THR A 54 -5.53 11.30 7.33
CA THR A 54 -6.29 11.56 6.10
C THR A 54 -5.89 10.61 5.00
N ASP A 55 -6.69 10.56 3.94
CA ASP A 55 -6.34 9.86 2.71
C ASP A 55 -4.96 10.27 2.17
N GLY A 56 -4.25 9.29 1.61
CA GLY A 56 -2.90 9.41 1.08
C GLY A 56 -2.80 9.38 -0.44
N PHE A 57 -3.92 9.20 -1.15
CA PHE A 57 -3.94 9.03 -2.61
C PHE A 57 -3.19 10.14 -3.36
N LYS A 58 -3.40 11.40 -2.96
CA LYS A 58 -2.71 12.58 -3.54
C LYS A 58 -1.18 12.50 -3.48
N PHE A 59 -0.63 11.74 -2.54
CA PHE A 59 0.80 11.68 -2.27
C PHE A 59 1.40 10.30 -2.60
N GLY A 60 0.62 9.39 -3.19
CA GLY A 60 1.08 8.04 -3.57
C GLY A 60 1.41 7.16 -2.37
N CYS A 61 0.66 7.32 -1.27
CA CYS A 61 0.80 6.59 -0.02
C CYS A 61 -0.59 6.17 0.49
N ASP A 62 -0.66 5.28 1.49
CA ASP A 62 -1.95 4.77 1.98
C ASP A 62 -2.69 5.83 2.80
N PHE A 63 -1.97 6.56 3.65
CA PHE A 63 -2.53 7.67 4.43
C PHE A 63 -1.48 8.70 4.82
N VAL A 64 -1.93 9.87 5.27
CA VAL A 64 -1.08 10.98 5.70
C VAL A 64 -1.36 11.32 7.15
N LEU A 65 -0.31 11.64 7.90
CA LEU A 65 -0.38 12.02 9.30
C LEU A 65 -0.13 13.52 9.49
N TYR A 66 -1.06 14.18 10.17
CA TYR A 66 -0.96 15.60 10.56
C TYR A 66 -0.90 15.73 12.09
N THR A 67 -0.07 16.67 12.58
CA THR A 67 -0.02 17.04 14.01
C THR A 67 -1.22 17.87 14.47
N GLY A 68 -2.01 18.37 13.55
CA GLY A 68 -3.21 19.16 13.83
C GLY A 68 -4.09 19.27 12.59
N PRO A 69 -5.22 19.98 12.68
CA PRO A 69 -6.17 20.06 11.57
C PRO A 69 -5.52 20.68 10.31
N PRO A 70 -5.64 20.02 9.14
CA PRO A 70 -5.46 20.70 7.86
C PRO A 70 -6.46 21.86 7.76
N PRO A 71 -6.12 23.02 7.14
CA PRO A 71 -4.91 23.37 6.38
C PRO A 71 -3.82 24.07 7.21
N CYS A 72 -4.08 24.38 8.48
CA CYS A 72 -3.21 25.23 9.31
C CYS A 72 -1.93 24.50 9.76
N HIS A 73 -1.95 23.17 9.77
CA HIS A 73 -0.82 22.34 10.16
C HIS A 73 -0.28 21.58 8.94
N HIS A 74 1.05 21.61 8.76
CA HIS A 74 1.68 20.77 7.74
C HIS A 74 1.71 19.31 8.20
N SER A 75 1.31 18.41 7.30
CA SER A 75 1.52 16.96 7.45
C SER A 75 2.99 16.64 7.68
N LEU A 76 3.28 15.69 8.56
CA LEU A 76 4.65 15.23 8.81
C LEU A 76 5.04 14.02 7.96
N TYR A 77 4.11 13.09 7.75
CA TYR A 77 4.41 11.76 7.19
C TYR A 77 3.43 11.36 6.08
N CYS A 78 3.99 10.85 4.98
CA CYS A 78 3.28 10.01 4.02
C CYS A 78 3.51 8.55 4.42
N VAL A 79 2.45 7.81 4.76
CA VAL A 79 2.56 6.46 5.30
C VAL A 79 2.28 5.41 4.23
N SER A 80 3.19 4.44 4.09
CA SER A 80 2.98 3.26 3.25
C SER A 80 3.04 2.00 4.11
N VAL A 81 2.00 1.18 4.01
CA VAL A 81 1.80 -0.05 4.77
C VAL A 81 2.35 -1.23 3.99
N TYR A 82 3.15 -2.04 4.67
CA TYR A 82 3.79 -3.23 4.09
C TYR A 82 3.51 -4.46 4.92
N ASP A 83 3.61 -5.62 4.30
CA ASP A 83 3.69 -6.90 5.02
C ASP A 83 5.09 -7.06 5.60
N TYR A 84 5.15 -7.42 6.88
CA TYR A 84 6.42 -7.50 7.61
C TYR A 84 7.38 -8.53 6.99
N ASP A 85 6.83 -9.67 6.56
CA ASP A 85 7.60 -10.78 6.00
C ASP A 85 7.87 -10.65 4.50
N GLN A 86 7.40 -9.58 3.85
CA GLN A 86 7.62 -9.35 2.43
C GLN A 86 8.81 -8.41 2.19
N PRO A 87 9.76 -8.79 1.32
CA PRO A 87 10.85 -7.89 0.97
C PRO A 87 10.31 -6.68 0.19
N ILE A 88 10.75 -5.49 0.58
CA ILE A 88 10.40 -4.26 -0.12
C ILE A 88 11.43 -4.01 -1.22
N ASN A 89 10.97 -3.81 -2.45
CA ASN A 89 11.86 -3.50 -3.56
C ASN A 89 12.54 -2.13 -3.32
N PRO A 90 13.88 -2.02 -3.42
CA PRO A 90 14.59 -0.75 -3.25
C PRO A 90 14.07 0.38 -4.15
N VAL A 91 13.63 0.07 -5.37
CA VAL A 91 13.04 1.04 -6.31
C VAL A 91 11.75 1.63 -5.75
N GLU A 92 10.95 0.81 -5.07
CA GLU A 92 9.72 1.26 -4.43
C GLU A 92 10.01 2.21 -3.28
N ILE A 93 11.01 1.88 -2.45
CA ILE A 93 11.46 2.75 -1.35
C ILE A 93 11.83 4.13 -1.89
N ILE A 94 12.67 4.18 -2.92
CA ILE A 94 13.11 5.43 -3.57
C ILE A 94 11.91 6.20 -4.16
N SER A 95 10.96 5.49 -4.77
CA SER A 95 9.77 6.10 -5.36
C SER A 95 8.89 6.79 -4.30
N LYS A 96 8.63 6.12 -3.18
CA LYS A 96 7.87 6.66 -2.04
C LYS A 96 8.61 7.84 -1.40
N MET A 97 9.93 7.75 -1.27
CA MET A 97 10.78 8.86 -0.80
C MET A 97 10.67 10.08 -1.71
N ARG A 98 10.76 9.89 -3.03
CA ARG A 98 10.69 10.98 -4.01
C ARG A 98 9.35 11.70 -3.97
N SER A 99 8.24 10.94 -3.90
CA SER A 99 6.89 11.48 -3.82
C SER A 99 6.70 12.32 -2.56
N SER A 100 7.08 11.76 -1.41
CA SER A 100 7.00 12.44 -0.10
C SER A 100 7.85 13.70 -0.06
N HIS A 101 9.07 13.64 -0.60
CA HIS A 101 9.99 14.77 -0.65
C HIS A 101 9.43 15.94 -1.47
N SER A 102 8.77 15.67 -2.59
CA SER A 102 8.12 16.70 -3.43
C SER A 102 7.10 17.51 -2.63
N ALA A 103 6.38 16.84 -1.73
CA ALA A 103 5.38 17.44 -0.86
C ALA A 103 5.95 17.94 0.49
N LYS A 104 7.30 17.97 0.64
CA LYS A 104 8.06 18.33 1.84
C LYS A 104 7.69 17.50 3.08
N LYS A 105 7.34 16.22 2.89
CA LYS A 105 6.97 15.26 3.94
C LYS A 105 8.05 14.19 4.11
N CYS A 106 8.01 13.47 5.22
CA CYS A 106 8.83 12.28 5.43
C CYS A 106 8.09 11.05 4.88
N ALA A 107 8.79 10.14 4.22
CA ALA A 107 8.23 8.83 3.88
C ALA A 107 8.30 7.94 5.12
N LEU A 108 7.17 7.38 5.54
CA LEU A 108 7.06 6.47 6.68
C LEU A 108 6.57 5.11 6.19
N PHE A 109 7.33 4.07 6.49
CA PHE A 109 6.99 2.70 6.16
C PHE A 109 6.57 2.02 7.44
N VAL A 110 5.42 1.35 7.40
CA VAL A 110 4.81 0.77 8.59
C VAL A 110 4.35 -0.65 8.31
N SER A 111 4.57 -1.52 9.27
CA SER A 111 3.94 -2.83 9.31
C SER A 111 3.41 -3.13 10.70
N SER A 112 2.54 -4.13 10.79
CA SER A 112 2.02 -4.65 12.05
C SER A 112 2.30 -6.15 12.11
N ILE A 113 3.10 -6.58 13.08
CA ILE A 113 3.38 -7.99 13.35
C ILE A 113 2.93 -8.30 14.78
N SER A 114 2.11 -9.34 14.97
CA SER A 114 1.67 -9.76 16.31
C SER A 114 1.10 -8.62 17.19
N LYS A 115 0.41 -7.65 16.57
CA LYS A 115 -0.10 -6.39 17.15
C LYS A 115 0.93 -5.32 17.49
N GLU A 116 2.22 -5.59 17.31
CA GLU A 116 3.28 -4.60 17.43
C GLU A 116 3.42 -3.80 16.13
N ILE A 117 3.67 -2.51 16.26
CA ILE A 117 3.89 -1.61 15.12
C ILE A 117 5.39 -1.45 14.90
N VAL A 118 5.84 -1.86 13.72
CA VAL A 118 7.21 -1.64 13.26
C VAL A 118 7.20 -0.51 12.25
N GLN A 119 8.10 0.46 12.44
CA GLN A 119 8.14 1.65 11.60
C GLN A 119 9.58 2.08 11.28
N PHE A 120 9.80 2.55 10.07
CA PHE A 120 11.03 3.23 9.68
C PHE A 120 10.70 4.40 8.76
N SER A 121 11.44 5.50 8.90
CA SER A 121 11.19 6.72 8.17
C SER A 121 12.40 7.19 7.39
N PHE A 122 12.17 7.69 6.19
CA PHE A 122 13.17 8.36 5.38
C PHE A 122 12.83 9.83 5.20
N LYS A 123 13.82 10.68 5.41
CA LYS A 123 13.79 12.09 5.05
C LYS A 123 15.02 12.40 4.22
N TRP A 124 14.80 12.87 3.00
CA TRP A 124 15.91 13.29 2.14
C TRP A 124 16.65 14.46 2.80
N ASN A 125 17.92 14.26 3.12
CA ASN A 125 18.79 15.32 3.63
C ASN A 125 19.70 15.79 2.50
N LYS A 126 19.71 17.09 2.23
CA LYS A 126 20.56 17.70 1.19
C LYS A 126 21.94 18.09 1.70
N ASN A 127 22.19 17.98 3.01
CA ASN A 127 23.41 18.47 3.66
C ASN A 127 24.38 17.34 4.01
N LEU A 128 24.44 16.30 3.17
CA LEU A 128 25.47 15.25 3.27
C LEU A 128 26.50 15.53 2.18
N ASP A 129 27.19 16.66 2.33
CA ASP A 129 28.44 16.97 1.63
C ASP A 129 29.60 16.72 2.61
#